data_AF-A0A338P6E0-F1
#
_entry.id   AF-A0A338P6E0-F1
#
_cell.length_a   1.000
_cell.length_b   1.000
_cell.length_c   1.000
_cell.angle_alpha   90.00
_cell.angle_beta   90.00
_cell.angle_gamma   90.00
#
_symmetry.space_group_name_H-M   'P 1'
#
loop_
_entity.id
_entity.type
_entity.pdbx_description
1 polymer ?
#
loop_
_entity_poly.entity_id
_entity_poly.type
_entity_poly.pdbx_seq_one_letter_code
_entity_poly.pdbx_strand_id
1 'polypeptide(L)'
;MDTKWVTSELAWTSHPESGWEEVSGYDEAMNPIRTYQVCNVRESSQNNWLRTGFIWRREVQRVYVELKFTVRDCNSIPNIPGSCKETFNLFYYEADSDVASASSPFWMENPYVKVDTIAPDESFSRLDAGRVNTKVRSFGPLSKAGFYLAFQDQGACMSLISVRAFYKKCASTTAGFALFPETLTGAEPTS
;
A
#
# COMPACT_ATOMS: atom_id res chain seq x y z
N MET A 1 -4.56 -3.66 -9.87
CA MET A 1 -4.26 -4.70 -8.86
C MET A 1 -5.14 -4.39 -7.66
N ASP A 2 -5.82 -5.38 -7.10
CA ASP A 2 -6.74 -5.21 -5.98
C ASP A 2 -6.72 -6.47 -5.12
N THR A 3 -6.23 -6.35 -3.88
CA THR A 3 -6.02 -7.50 -2.99
C THR A 3 -7.32 -8.14 -2.52
N LYS A 4 -8.46 -7.43 -2.56
CA LYS A 4 -9.75 -7.98 -2.12
C LYS A 4 -10.24 -9.14 -2.98
N TRP A 5 -9.85 -9.19 -4.26
CA TRP A 5 -10.29 -10.23 -5.19
C TRP A 5 -9.32 -11.40 -5.25
N VAL A 6 -8.23 -11.37 -4.47
CA VAL A 6 -7.27 -12.46 -4.41
C VAL A 6 -7.80 -13.52 -3.44
N THR A 7 -8.17 -14.68 -3.99
CA THR A 7 -8.74 -15.81 -3.25
C THR A 7 -7.68 -16.80 -2.74
N SER A 8 -6.41 -16.59 -3.10
CA SER A 8 -5.24 -17.36 -2.66
C SER A 8 -4.29 -16.49 -1.81
N GLU A 9 -3.12 -17.03 -1.46
CA GLU A 9 -2.05 -16.24 -0.84
C GLU A 9 -1.65 -15.06 -1.74
N LEU A 10 -1.40 -13.90 -1.13
CA LEU A 10 -0.89 -12.72 -1.83
C LEU A 10 0.60 -12.88 -2.18
N ALA A 11 1.34 -13.63 -1.35
CA ALA A 11 2.75 -13.99 -1.55
C ALA A 11 3.66 -12.77 -1.80
N TRP A 12 3.40 -11.67 -1.10
CA TRP A 12 4.27 -10.50 -1.11
C TRP A 12 5.55 -10.77 -0.31
N THR A 13 6.62 -10.07 -0.68
CA THR A 13 7.93 -10.28 -0.06
C THR A 13 8.07 -9.37 1.15
N SER A 14 8.28 -9.94 2.34
CA SER A 14 8.59 -9.21 3.56
C SER A 14 10.09 -9.19 3.86
N HIS A 15 10.58 -8.12 4.50
CA HIS A 15 11.94 -8.03 5.00
C HIS A 15 12.04 -7.16 6.26
N PRO A 16 12.62 -7.66 7.37
CA PRO A 16 12.95 -9.07 7.59
C PRO A 16 11.67 -9.94 7.51
N GLU A 17 11.83 -11.25 7.35
CA GLU A 17 10.69 -12.19 7.30
C GLU A 17 9.84 -12.14 8.59
N SER A 18 10.44 -11.74 9.72
CA SER A 18 9.77 -11.53 11.01
C SER A 18 9.03 -10.19 11.14
N GLY A 19 9.05 -9.36 10.09
CA GLY A 19 8.40 -8.04 10.09
C GLY A 19 6.91 -8.16 9.78
N TRP A 20 6.57 -8.08 8.50
CA TRP A 20 5.19 -8.20 8.04
C TRP A 20 4.76 -9.66 7.91
N GLU A 21 3.61 -9.99 8.47
CA GLU A 21 3.01 -11.32 8.46
C GLU A 21 1.72 -11.33 7.63
N GLU A 22 1.56 -12.31 6.74
CA GLU A 22 0.31 -12.56 6.04
C GLU A 22 -0.66 -13.33 6.95
N VAL A 23 -1.83 -12.75 7.20
CA VAL A 23 -2.87 -13.36 8.04
C VAL A 23 -4.23 -13.32 7.37
N SER A 24 -5.10 -14.24 7.78
CA SER A 24 -6.51 -14.21 7.38
C SER A 24 -7.26 -13.16 8.20
N GLY A 25 -8.05 -12.33 7.52
CA GLY A 25 -8.93 -11.33 8.12
C GLY A 25 -10.31 -11.36 7.50
N TYR A 26 -11.14 -10.38 7.89
CA TYR A 26 -12.46 -10.17 7.32
C TYR A 26 -12.58 -8.72 6.83
N ASP A 27 -13.27 -8.54 5.70
CA ASP A 27 -13.65 -7.20 5.26
C ASP A 27 -14.91 -6.68 5.99
N GLU A 28 -15.33 -5.45 5.67
CA GLU A 28 -16.52 -4.81 6.23
C GLU A 28 -17.82 -5.61 6.00
N ALA A 29 -17.84 -6.47 4.97
CA ALA A 29 -18.96 -7.34 4.63
C ALA A 29 -18.80 -8.78 5.15
N MET A 30 -17.82 -9.01 6.04
CA MET A 30 -17.50 -10.30 6.64
C MET A 30 -17.03 -11.37 5.63
N ASN A 31 -16.53 -10.96 4.47
CA ASN A 31 -15.89 -11.87 3.53
C ASN A 31 -14.47 -12.20 4.03
N PRO A 32 -14.03 -13.47 3.94
CA PRO A 32 -12.66 -13.83 4.27
C PRO A 32 -11.70 -13.20 3.26
N ILE A 33 -10.67 -12.52 3.75
CA ILE A 33 -9.66 -11.84 2.94
C ILE A 33 -8.25 -12.14 3.49
N ARG A 34 -7.23 -11.96 2.65
CA ARG A 34 -5.82 -11.96 3.07
C ARG A 34 -5.37 -10.54 3.37
N THR A 35 -4.73 -10.36 4.53
CA THR A 35 -4.24 -9.08 5.03
C THR A 35 -2.79 -9.20 5.48
N TYR A 36 -2.07 -8.09 5.56
CA TYR A 36 -0.73 -8.06 6.16
C TYR A 36 -0.73 -7.29 7.47
N GLN A 37 -0.15 -7.84 8.52
CA GLN A 37 -0.05 -7.20 9.84
C GLN A 37 1.41 -7.06 10.30
N VAL A 38 1.66 -6.05 11.14
CA VAL A 38 2.94 -5.85 11.84
C VAL A 38 2.67 -5.17 13.18
N CYS A 39 3.34 -5.61 14.25
CA CYS A 39 3.15 -5.03 15.60
C CYS A 39 4.42 -5.15 16.47
N ASN A 40 5.56 -4.76 15.92
CA ASN A 40 6.86 -4.85 16.60
C ASN A 40 7.15 -3.61 17.48
N VAL A 41 6.12 -3.09 18.16
CA VAL A 41 6.16 -1.82 18.93
C VAL A 41 7.08 -1.84 20.16
N ARG A 42 7.50 -3.03 20.61
CA ARG A 42 8.36 -3.21 21.79
C ARG A 42 9.84 -3.11 21.47
N GLU A 43 10.20 -3.22 20.20
CA GLU A 43 11.57 -3.15 19.74
C GLU A 43 11.90 -1.72 19.28
N SER A 44 13.11 -1.27 19.57
CA SER A 44 13.62 0.01 19.06
C SER A 44 14.11 -0.12 17.61
N SER A 45 14.09 0.98 16.86
CA SER A 45 14.73 1.08 15.54
C SER A 45 14.20 0.09 14.50
N GLN A 46 12.88 -0.12 14.48
CA GLN A 46 12.22 -0.99 13.50
C GLN A 46 12.36 -0.45 12.06
N ASN A 47 12.44 -1.38 11.11
CA ASN A 47 12.51 -1.10 9.68
C ASN A 47 11.95 -2.30 8.88
N ASN A 48 10.64 -2.51 8.97
CA ASN A 48 9.96 -3.67 8.39
C ASN A 48 9.37 -3.30 7.02
N TRP A 49 9.86 -3.94 5.97
CA TRP A 49 9.42 -3.73 4.60
C TRP A 49 8.50 -4.85 4.14
N LEU A 50 7.56 -4.49 3.28
CA LEU A 50 6.68 -5.39 2.55
C LEU A 50 6.57 -4.90 1.11
N ARG A 51 6.81 -5.76 0.12
CA ARG A 51 6.73 -5.41 -1.30
C ARG A 51 5.76 -6.31 -2.03
N THR A 52 4.91 -5.71 -2.86
CA THR A 52 3.99 -6.41 -3.74
C THR A 52 4.71 -7.26 -4.79
N GLY A 53 3.97 -8.12 -5.49
CA GLY A 53 4.39 -8.61 -6.81
C GLY A 53 4.50 -7.47 -7.84
N PHE A 54 5.08 -7.76 -9.00
CA PHE A 54 5.23 -6.77 -10.08
C PHE A 54 3.87 -6.37 -10.68
N ILE A 55 3.66 -5.07 -10.83
CA ILE A 55 2.44 -4.49 -11.39
C ILE A 55 2.76 -3.87 -12.74
N TRP A 56 2.22 -4.45 -13.81
CA TRP A 56 2.33 -3.91 -15.16
C TRP A 56 1.63 -2.56 -15.27
N ARG A 57 2.40 -1.54 -15.68
CA ARG A 57 1.89 -0.17 -15.86
C ARG A 57 1.00 -0.04 -17.09
N ARG A 58 1.33 -0.76 -18.16
CA ARG A 58 0.79 -0.51 -19.52
C ARG A 58 1.11 0.93 -19.95
N GLU A 59 0.16 1.64 -20.55
CA GLU A 59 0.32 3.03 -21.02
C GLU A 59 -0.01 4.07 -19.94
N VAL A 60 -0.20 3.64 -18.69
CA VAL A 60 -0.64 4.52 -17.59
C VAL A 60 0.51 5.41 -17.11
N GLN A 61 0.32 6.73 -17.12
CA GLN A 61 1.34 7.66 -16.62
C GLN A 61 1.25 7.89 -15.11
N ARG A 62 0.04 7.86 -14.54
CA ARG A 62 -0.21 8.10 -13.11
C ARG A 62 -1.04 6.99 -12.50
N VAL A 63 -0.57 6.47 -11.37
CA VAL A 63 -1.23 5.41 -10.62
C VAL A 63 -1.79 5.99 -9.32
N TYR A 64 -2.98 5.54 -8.95
CA TYR A 64 -3.62 5.80 -7.68
C TYR A 64 -3.59 4.53 -6.85
N VAL A 65 -3.27 4.67 -5.57
CA VAL A 65 -3.24 3.59 -4.58
C VAL A 65 -4.22 3.95 -3.49
N GLU A 66 -5.26 3.14 -3.37
CA GLU A 66 -6.18 3.16 -2.23
C GLU A 66 -5.73 2.11 -1.23
N LEU A 67 -5.57 2.55 0.02
CA LEU A 67 -5.16 1.75 1.16
C LEU A 67 -6.33 1.72 2.15
N LYS A 68 -6.79 0.52 2.50
CA LYS A 68 -7.60 0.30 3.71
C LYS A 68 -6.74 -0.35 4.78
N PHE A 69 -6.73 0.22 5.99
CA PHE A 69 -5.86 -0.25 7.06
C PHE A 69 -6.39 0.11 8.44
N THR A 70 -5.87 -0.51 9.48
CA THR A 70 -6.12 -0.15 10.89
C THR A 70 -4.80 0.14 11.58
N VAL A 71 -4.81 1.09 12.51
CA VAL A 71 -3.63 1.43 13.34
C VAL A 71 -4.08 1.51 14.79
N ARG A 72 -3.37 0.82 15.66
CA ARG A 72 -3.62 0.86 17.10
C ARG A 72 -2.95 2.09 17.71
N ASP A 73 -3.68 2.79 18.57
CA ASP A 73 -3.18 3.94 19.33
C ASP A 73 -2.02 3.51 20.24
N CYS A 74 -0.87 4.17 20.13
CA CYS A 74 0.30 3.89 20.96
C CYS A 74 0.00 4.04 22.46
N ASN A 75 -0.83 5.02 22.84
CA ASN A 75 -1.22 5.24 24.25
C ASN A 75 -2.08 4.09 24.81
N SER A 76 -2.66 3.27 23.94
CA SER A 76 -3.47 2.11 24.34
C SER A 76 -2.66 0.83 24.60
N ILE A 77 -1.35 0.84 24.33
CA ILE A 77 -0.50 -0.33 24.50
C ILE A 77 0.32 -0.16 25.79
N PRO A 78 0.08 -0.99 26.82
CA PRO A 78 0.81 -0.88 28.07
C PRO A 78 2.29 -1.27 27.89
N ASN A 79 3.18 -0.55 28.57
CA ASN A 79 4.61 -0.86 28.68
C ASN A 79 5.36 -0.86 27.33
N ILE A 80 5.00 0.02 26.40
CA ILE A 80 5.76 0.21 25.16
C ILE A 80 6.81 1.33 25.29
N PRO A 81 7.97 1.22 24.62
CA PRO A 81 8.92 2.31 24.52
C PRO A 81 8.34 3.51 23.75
N GLY A 82 8.88 4.71 23.99
CA GLY A 82 8.50 5.94 23.28
C GLY A 82 8.86 5.96 21.78
N SER A 83 9.32 4.83 21.23
CA SER A 83 9.61 4.63 19.80
C SER A 83 8.38 4.23 18.99
N CYS A 84 7.24 3.93 19.63
CA CYS A 84 6.00 3.56 18.93
C CYS A 84 5.57 4.63 17.93
N LYS A 85 5.09 4.19 16.76
CA LYS A 85 4.57 5.02 15.68
C LYS A 85 3.12 4.66 15.39
N GLU A 86 2.40 5.63 14.84
CA GLU A 86 1.03 5.44 14.34
C GLU A 86 0.97 5.69 12.83
N THR A 87 2.13 5.62 12.17
CA THR A 87 2.28 5.89 10.74
C THR A 87 3.15 4.84 10.09
N PHE A 88 2.99 4.69 8.77
CA PHE A 88 3.86 3.87 7.93
C PHE A 88 4.14 4.62 6.62
N ASN A 89 5.18 4.22 5.90
CA ASN A 89 5.54 4.88 4.66
C ASN A 89 5.12 4.04 3.45
N LEU A 90 4.58 4.70 2.43
CA LEU A 90 4.31 4.10 1.12
C LEU A 90 5.43 4.48 0.15
N PHE A 91 5.96 3.49 -0.55
CA PHE A 91 7.01 3.60 -1.55
C PHE A 91 6.59 2.94 -2.87
N TYR A 92 7.29 3.29 -3.94
CA TYR A 92 7.26 2.55 -5.21
C TYR A 92 8.66 2.36 -5.79
N TYR A 93 8.81 1.35 -6.65
CA TYR A 93 10.03 1.12 -7.43
C TYR A 93 9.67 0.73 -8.87
N GLU A 94 10.19 1.46 -9.85
CA GLU A 94 9.97 1.19 -11.27
C GLU A 94 10.99 0.19 -11.84
N ALA A 95 10.50 -0.79 -12.59
CA ALA A 95 11.33 -1.74 -13.33
C ALA A 95 10.75 -2.05 -14.71
N ASP A 96 11.60 -2.45 -15.65
CA ASP A 96 11.21 -2.81 -17.02
C ASP A 96 10.69 -4.26 -17.14
N SER A 97 10.84 -5.05 -16.08
CA SER A 97 10.31 -6.42 -15.97
C SER A 97 10.24 -6.85 -14.50
N ASP A 98 9.68 -8.04 -14.26
CA ASP A 98 9.66 -8.63 -12.92
C ASP A 98 11.05 -9.18 -12.55
N VAL A 99 11.87 -8.35 -11.91
CA VAL A 99 13.29 -8.63 -11.59
C VAL A 99 13.56 -8.74 -10.09
N ALA A 100 12.55 -8.51 -9.26
CA ALA A 100 12.74 -8.38 -7.84
C ALA A 100 12.84 -9.75 -7.14
N SER A 101 13.76 -9.85 -6.19
CA SER A 101 14.01 -11.04 -5.37
C SER A 101 13.79 -10.73 -3.88
N ALA A 102 14.08 -11.68 -3.01
CA ALA A 102 14.03 -11.49 -1.55
C ALA A 102 15.01 -10.41 -1.03
N SER A 103 16.07 -10.10 -1.79
CA SER A 103 17.11 -9.15 -1.39
C SER A 103 17.34 -8.01 -2.39
N SER A 104 16.71 -8.05 -3.56
CA SER A 104 16.83 -7.04 -4.61
C SER A 104 15.45 -6.56 -5.10
N PRO A 105 15.24 -5.27 -5.39
CA PRO A 105 16.14 -4.17 -5.00
C PRO A 105 16.30 -4.11 -3.47
N PHE A 106 17.42 -3.54 -3.01
CA PHE A 106 17.74 -3.44 -1.59
C PHE A 106 16.63 -2.70 -0.81
N TRP A 107 16.32 -3.20 0.38
CA TRP A 107 15.27 -2.71 1.28
C TRP A 107 15.64 -1.38 1.95
N MET A 108 15.68 -0.31 1.15
CA MET A 108 16.09 1.02 1.59
C MET A 108 15.51 2.12 0.70
N GLU A 109 15.51 3.35 1.20
CA GLU A 109 15.32 4.53 0.36
C GLU A 109 16.44 4.57 -0.69
N ASN A 110 16.07 4.83 -1.95
CA ASN A 110 16.95 4.68 -3.11
C ASN A 110 17.50 3.23 -3.25
N PRO A 111 16.82 2.36 -4.01
CA PRO A 111 16.11 2.73 -5.23
C PRO A 111 14.60 2.92 -5.08
N TYR A 112 14.02 2.60 -3.92
CA TYR A 112 12.61 2.89 -3.67
C TYR A 112 12.40 4.40 -3.51
N VAL A 113 11.36 4.91 -4.15
CA VAL A 113 10.95 6.32 -4.10
C VAL A 113 9.75 6.45 -3.17
N LYS A 114 9.86 7.34 -2.18
CA LYS A 114 8.79 7.58 -1.20
C LYS A 114 7.62 8.30 -1.87
N VAL A 115 6.41 7.76 -1.69
CA VAL A 115 5.15 8.39 -2.11
C VAL A 115 4.64 9.31 -1.01
N ASP A 116 4.46 8.78 0.20
CA ASP A 116 3.99 9.56 1.36
C ASP A 116 4.23 8.80 2.68
N THR A 117 4.16 9.53 3.79
CA THR A 117 3.95 8.97 5.13
C THR A 117 2.45 8.88 5.39
N ILE A 118 1.93 7.68 5.54
CA ILE A 118 0.51 7.41 5.74
C ILE A 118 0.19 7.42 7.23
N ALA A 119 -0.72 8.30 7.63
CA ALA A 119 -1.31 8.36 8.97
C ALA A 119 -2.79 7.97 8.92
N PRO A 120 -3.32 7.35 9.98
CA PRO A 120 -4.76 7.16 10.14
C PRO A 120 -5.45 8.51 10.31
N ASP A 121 -6.72 8.59 9.88
CA ASP A 121 -7.61 9.66 10.35
C ASP A 121 -7.99 9.42 11.80
N GLU A 122 -8.16 8.16 12.18
CA GLU A 122 -8.52 7.74 13.54
C GLU A 122 -7.77 6.46 13.92
N SER A 123 -7.04 6.48 15.03
CA SER A 123 -6.46 5.28 15.66
C SER A 123 -7.45 4.65 16.64
N PHE A 124 -7.32 3.34 16.89
CA PHE A 124 -8.19 2.64 17.83
C PHE A 124 -7.47 2.32 19.14
N SER A 125 -8.15 2.55 20.27
CA SER A 125 -7.63 2.30 21.62
C SER A 125 -8.16 1.03 22.28
N ARG A 126 -9.27 0.47 21.78
CA ARG A 126 -9.85 -0.80 22.22
C ARG A 126 -10.03 -1.73 21.02
N LEU A 127 -9.79 -3.03 21.23
CA LEU A 127 -9.85 -4.07 20.19
C LEU A 127 -11.22 -4.15 19.51
N ASP A 128 -12.28 -3.79 20.24
CA ASP A 128 -13.68 -3.92 19.79
C ASP A 128 -14.10 -2.86 18.75
N ALA A 129 -13.22 -1.90 18.43
CA ALA A 129 -13.49 -0.78 17.54
C ALA A 129 -12.36 -0.54 16.53
N GLY A 130 -11.83 -1.62 15.93
CA GLY A 130 -10.87 -1.53 14.83
C GLY A 130 -11.46 -0.71 13.68
N ARG A 131 -11.20 0.59 13.66
CA ARG A 131 -11.77 1.52 12.68
C ARG A 131 -10.94 1.49 11.42
N VAL A 132 -11.55 1.06 10.32
CA VAL A 132 -10.89 0.97 9.02
C VAL A 132 -10.66 2.37 8.49
N ASN A 133 -9.40 2.73 8.33
CA ASN A 133 -8.95 3.96 7.69
C ASN A 133 -8.84 3.74 6.19
N THR A 134 -9.22 4.74 5.39
CA THR A 134 -9.05 4.70 3.93
C THR A 134 -8.22 5.90 3.48
N LYS A 135 -7.08 5.65 2.82
CA LYS A 135 -6.23 6.69 2.24
C LYS A 135 -5.99 6.43 0.77
N VAL A 136 -6.14 7.47 -0.05
CA VAL A 136 -5.78 7.44 -1.48
C VAL A 136 -4.54 8.30 -1.69
N ARG A 137 -3.55 7.75 -2.38
CA ARG A 137 -2.35 8.46 -2.85
C ARG A 137 -2.12 8.22 -4.32
N SER A 138 -1.33 9.06 -4.96
CA SER A 138 -0.96 8.87 -6.36
C SER A 138 0.49 9.19 -6.59
N PHE A 139 1.10 8.55 -7.59
CA PHE A 139 2.48 8.80 -8.00
C PHE A 139 2.62 8.65 -9.52
N GLY A 140 3.70 9.23 -10.03
CA GLY A 140 4.00 9.38 -11.44
C GLY A 140 4.57 10.78 -11.75
N PRO A 141 4.97 11.06 -13.01
CA PRO A 141 4.82 10.18 -14.16
C PRO A 141 5.70 8.93 -14.08
N LEU A 142 5.11 7.79 -14.42
CA LEU A 142 5.83 6.54 -14.58
C LEU A 142 6.38 6.40 -16.00
N SER A 143 7.59 5.85 -16.10
CA SER A 143 8.38 5.76 -17.32
C SER A 143 8.71 4.32 -17.72
N LYS A 144 8.80 3.37 -16.77
CA LYS A 144 9.15 1.98 -17.06
C LYS A 144 7.94 1.09 -17.35
N ALA A 145 8.19 -0.17 -17.68
CA ALA A 145 7.14 -1.14 -18.04
C ALA A 145 6.18 -1.47 -16.89
N GLY A 146 6.63 -1.39 -15.65
CA GLY A 146 5.84 -1.63 -14.46
C GLY A 146 6.52 -1.15 -13.19
N PHE A 147 5.92 -1.48 -12.06
CA PHE A 147 6.40 -1.04 -10.76
C PHE A 147 6.02 -2.04 -9.66
N TYR A 148 6.68 -1.88 -8.52
CA TYR A 148 6.32 -2.52 -7.26
C TYR A 148 5.83 -1.44 -6.30
N LEU A 149 4.87 -1.77 -5.44
CA LEU A 149 4.59 -0.98 -4.24
C LEU A 149 5.34 -1.58 -3.06
N ALA A 150 5.82 -0.73 -2.16
CA ALA A 150 6.44 -1.16 -0.92
C ALA A 150 5.89 -0.36 0.28
N PHE A 151 5.80 -1.03 1.41
CA PHE A 151 5.29 -0.50 2.67
C PHE A 151 6.37 -0.65 3.73
N GLN A 152 6.73 0.44 4.38
CA GLN A 152 7.74 0.43 5.43
C GLN A 152 7.10 0.82 6.76
N ASP A 153 7.20 -0.08 7.72
CA ASP A 153 6.89 0.14 9.12
C ASP A 153 8.16 0.45 9.92
N GLN A 154 8.07 1.43 10.82
CA GLN A 154 9.16 1.86 11.70
C GLN A 154 8.79 1.76 13.19
N GLY A 155 7.84 0.87 13.53
CA GLY A 155 7.45 0.58 14.92
C GLY A 155 6.00 0.91 15.23
N ALA A 156 5.09 0.68 14.28
CA ALA A 156 3.65 0.76 14.44
C ALA A 156 3.03 -0.60 14.77
N CYS A 157 1.78 -0.57 15.24
CA CYS A 157 0.94 -1.75 15.35
C CYS A 157 -0.26 -1.58 14.43
N MET A 158 -0.21 -2.20 13.25
CA MET A 158 -1.16 -1.96 12.17
C MET A 158 -1.47 -3.20 11.34
N SER A 159 -2.59 -3.14 10.61
CA SER A 159 -2.97 -4.14 9.62
C SER A 159 -3.35 -3.45 8.30
N LEU A 160 -2.73 -3.87 7.20
CA LEU A 160 -3.10 -3.56 5.83
C LEU A 160 -4.21 -4.51 5.38
N ILE A 161 -5.44 -4.01 5.38
CA ILE A 161 -6.64 -4.78 5.04
C ILE A 161 -6.78 -4.92 3.52
N SER A 162 -6.53 -3.84 2.77
CA SER A 162 -6.70 -3.83 1.32
C SER A 162 -5.78 -2.84 0.65
N VAL A 163 -5.21 -3.24 -0.48
CA VAL A 163 -4.45 -2.36 -1.38
C VAL A 163 -5.03 -2.47 -2.77
N ARG A 164 -5.46 -1.32 -3.31
CA ARG A 164 -6.00 -1.23 -4.67
C ARG A 164 -5.22 -0.21 -5.48
N ALA A 165 -4.43 -0.70 -6.42
CA ALA A 165 -3.74 0.11 -7.41
C ALA A 165 -4.57 0.20 -8.69
N PHE A 166 -4.95 1.42 -9.06
CA PHE A 166 -5.80 1.73 -10.21
C PHE A 166 -5.34 2.99 -10.95
N TYR A 167 -5.93 3.24 -12.11
CA TYR A 167 -5.72 4.44 -12.89
C TYR A 167 -7.06 5.02 -13.31
N LYS A 168 -7.05 6.29 -13.70
CA LYS A 168 -8.24 6.98 -14.19
C LYS A 168 -8.19 7.04 -15.71
N LYS A 169 -9.37 6.97 -16.33
CA LYS A 169 -9.56 7.10 -17.77
C LYS A 169 -10.87 7.83 -18.04
N CYS A 170 -10.91 8.57 -19.13
CA CYS A 170 -12.14 9.12 -19.70
C CYS A 170 -12.77 8.05 -20.59
N ALA A 171 -14.01 7.66 -20.31
CA ALA A 171 -14.74 6.70 -21.14
C ALA A 171 -15.02 7.28 -22.53
N SER A 172 -15.11 6.42 -23.54
CA SER A 172 -15.51 6.84 -24.88
C SER A 172 -16.91 7.46 -24.83
N THR A 173 -17.08 8.60 -25.49
CA THR A 173 -18.37 9.31 -25.53
C THR A 173 -18.56 10.04 -26.84
N THR A 174 -19.81 10.33 -27.19
CA THR A 174 -20.17 11.16 -28.34
C THR A 174 -20.75 12.46 -27.83
N ALA A 175 -20.15 13.60 -28.21
CA ALA A 175 -20.64 14.92 -27.85
C ALA A 175 -20.54 15.85 -29.06
N GLY A 176 -21.59 16.64 -29.32
CA GLY A 176 -21.60 17.57 -30.45
C GLY A 176 -21.33 16.90 -31.81
N PHE A 177 -21.85 15.69 -32.02
CA PHE A 177 -21.62 14.87 -33.23
C PHE A 177 -20.16 14.44 -33.49
N ALA A 178 -19.27 14.59 -32.51
CA ALA A 178 -17.91 14.06 -32.55
C ALA A 178 -17.77 12.86 -31.60
N LEU A 179 -17.03 11.83 -32.04
CA LEU A 179 -16.65 10.69 -31.20
C LEU A 179 -15.33 11.01 -30.47
N PHE A 180 -15.37 10.93 -29.15
CA PHE A 180 -14.20 11.02 -28.29
C PHE A 180 -13.84 9.62 -27.81
N PRO A 181 -12.68 9.06 -28.19
CA PRO A 181 -12.29 7.72 -27.79
C PRO A 181 -11.91 7.67 -26.30
N GLU A 182 -11.84 6.46 -25.77
CA GLU A 182 -11.30 6.25 -24.43
C GLU A 182 -9.87 6.80 -24.32
N THR A 183 -9.63 7.62 -23.29
CA THR A 183 -8.36 8.34 -23.13
C THR A 183 -7.86 8.20 -21.70
N LEU A 184 -6.61 7.76 -21.53
CA LEU A 184 -5.96 7.68 -20.21
C LEU A 184 -5.66 9.09 -19.69
N THR A 185 -5.77 9.31 -18.37
CA THR A 185 -5.36 10.59 -17.76
C THR A 185 -3.86 10.79 -17.88
N GLY A 186 -3.44 12.04 -18.11
CA GLY A 186 -2.03 12.41 -18.25
C GLY A 186 -1.20 12.34 -16.96
N ALA A 187 0.06 12.73 -17.08
CA ALA A 187 1.08 12.69 -16.03
C ALA A 187 0.77 13.57 -14.81
N GLU A 188 0.17 14.73 -15.00
CA GLU A 188 0.01 15.72 -13.92
C GLU A 188 -1.24 15.47 -13.07
N PRO A 189 -1.16 15.66 -11.74
CA PRO A 189 -2.35 15.73 -10.91
C PRO A 189 -3.14 17.00 -11.29
N THR A 190 -4.45 16.87 -11.50
CA THR A 190 -5.35 18.03 -11.55
C THR A 190 -5.68 18.44 -10.12
N SER A 191 -5.27 19.65 -9.74
CA SER A 191 -5.53 20.29 -8.44
C SER A 191 -7.01 20.44 -8.10
#